data_AF-A0A1I7XPY9-F1
#
_entry.id   AF-A0A1I7XPY9-F1
#
_cell.length_a   1.000
_cell.length_b   1.000
_cell.length_c   1.000
_cell.angle_alpha   90.00
_cell.angle_beta   90.00
_cell.angle_gamma   90.00
#
_symmetry.space_group_name_H-M   'P 1'
#
loop_
_entity.id
_entity.type
_entity.pdbx_description
1 polymer ?
#
loop_
_entity_poly.entity_id
_entity_poly.type
_entity_poly.pdbx_seq_one_letter_code
_entity_poly.pdbx_strand_id
1 'polypeptide(L)' 'MSTLRLIDSINSINDIFGSFNRPYERTPEELELVYEELLHVKALSHLSTMVKRELATVIGFEHHINAGRHS' A
#
# COMPACT_ATOMS: atom_id res chain seq x y z
N MET A 1 -23.49 -26.03 -11.39
CA MET A 1 -23.32 -24.80 -12.19
C MET A 1 -23.49 -23.50 -11.41
N SER A 2 -24.10 -23.48 -10.21
CA SER A 2 -24.33 -22.24 -9.45
C SER A 2 -23.22 -21.84 -8.47
N THR A 3 -22.39 -22.80 -8.00
CA THR A 3 -21.31 -22.54 -7.04
C THR A 3 -20.10 -21.84 -7.66
N LEU A 4 -19.81 -22.08 -8.95
CA LEU A 4 -18.72 -21.41 -9.67
C LEU A 4 -18.97 -19.91 -9.82
N ARG A 5 -20.20 -19.49 -10.18
CA ARG A 5 -20.53 -18.05 -10.28
C ARG A 5 -20.42 -17.32 -8.94
N LEU A 6 -20.71 -18.03 -7.85
CA LEU A 6 -20.61 -17.51 -6.49
C LEU A 6 -19.13 -17.37 -6.07
N ILE A 7 -18.27 -18.34 -6.42
CA ILE A 7 -16.82 -18.25 -6.19
C ILE A 7 -16.20 -17.09 -6.98
N ASP A 8 -16.60 -16.91 -8.24
CA ASP A 8 -16.09 -15.82 -9.10
C ASP A 8 -16.53 -14.45 -8.57
N SER A 9 -17.77 -14.34 -8.08
CA SER A 9 -18.24 -13.12 -7.40
C SER A 9 -17.51 -12.85 -6.09
N ILE A 10 -17.22 -13.87 -5.27
CA ILE A 10 -16.45 -13.71 -4.03
C ILE A 10 -15.02 -13.27 -4.34
N ASN A 11 -14.38 -13.86 -5.36
CA ASN A 11 -13.03 -13.48 -5.78
C ASN A 11 -12.99 -12.05 -6.32
N SER A 12 -13.96 -11.65 -7.15
CA SER A 12 -14.06 -10.27 -7.65
C SER A 12 -14.33 -9.26 -6.53
N ILE A 13 -15.10 -9.64 -5.51
CA ILE A 13 -15.28 -8.84 -4.28
C ILE A 13 -13.96 -8.73 -3.49
N ASN A 14 -13.22 -9.82 -3.35
CA ASN A 14 -11.91 -9.83 -2.70
C ASN A 14 -10.84 -9.05 -3.48
N ASP A 15 -10.94 -8.95 -4.81
CA ASP A 15 -10.06 -8.10 -5.62
C ASP A 15 -10.37 -6.61 -5.39
N ILE A 16 -11.66 -6.25 -5.26
CA ILE A 16 -12.09 -4.89 -4.93
C ILE A 16 -11.63 -4.48 -3.52
N PHE A 17 -11.79 -5.36 -2.52
CA PHE A 17 -11.39 -5.07 -1.14
C PHE A 17 -9.90 -5.30 -0.86
N GLY A 18 -9.23 -6.17 -1.63
CA GLY A 18 -7.80 -6.45 -1.54
C GLY A 18 -6.93 -5.25 -1.86
N SER A 19 -7.40 -4.35 -2.74
CA SER A 19 -6.73 -3.09 -3.07
C SER A 19 -6.72 -2.08 -1.91
N PHE A 20 -7.66 -2.18 -0.95
CA PHE A 20 -7.74 -1.25 0.19
C PHE A 20 -7.05 -1.77 1.46
N ASN A 21 -6.60 -3.03 1.50
CA ASN A 21 -6.14 -3.63 2.75
C ASN A 21 -5.03 -4.67 2.59
N ARG A 22 -4.07 -4.42 1.69
CA ARG A 22 -2.85 -5.22 1.60
C ARG A 22 -1.61 -4.35 1.49
N PRO A 23 -1.00 -3.93 2.63
CA PRO A 23 0.34 -3.33 2.60
C PRO A 23 1.41 -4.24 1.96
N TYR A 24 1.11 -5.54 1.81
CA TYR A 24 2.01 -6.57 1.28
C TYR A 24 1.76 -6.97 -0.18
N GLU A 25 0.76 -6.42 -0.84
CA GLU A 25 0.44 -6.76 -2.24
C GLU A 25 0.40 -5.51 -3.11
N ARG A 26 1.37 -4.61 -2.89
CA ARG A 26 1.57 -3.49 -3.80
C ARG A 26 2.01 -4.00 -5.15
N THR A 27 1.40 -3.50 -6.22
CA THR A 27 1.91 -3.76 -7.56
C THR A 27 3.29 -3.12 -7.73
N PRO A 28 4.12 -3.58 -8.68
CA PRO A 28 5.42 -2.96 -8.96
C PRO A 28 5.32 -1.45 -9.22
N GLU A 29 4.25 -1.02 -9.88
CA GLU A 29 3.96 0.37 -10.19
C GLU A 29 3.66 1.19 -8.93
N GLU A 30 2.94 0.61 -7.96
CA GLU A 30 2.66 1.25 -6.66
C GLU A 30 3.92 1.36 -5.81
N LEU A 31 4.78 0.33 -5.81
CA LEU A 31 6.08 0.37 -5.12
C LEU A 31 6.99 1.46 -5.70
N GLU A 32 6.99 1.62 -7.02
CA GLU A 32 7.74 2.66 -7.71
C GLU A 32 7.20 4.05 -7.36
N LEU A 33 5.89 4.22 -7.31
CA LEU A 33 5.25 5.45 -6.88
C LEU A 33 5.58 5.80 -5.43
N VAL A 34 5.53 4.82 -4.50
CA VAL A 34 5.95 5.04 -3.11
C VAL A 34 7.43 5.42 -3.04
N TYR A 35 8.29 4.75 -3.79
CA TYR A 35 9.72 5.06 -3.83
C TYR A 35 9.99 6.49 -4.32
N GLU A 36 9.29 6.94 -5.38
CA GLU A 36 9.39 8.31 -5.87
C GLU A 36 8.93 9.33 -4.82
N GLU A 37 7.85 9.05 -4.08
CA GLU A 37 7.44 9.91 -2.97
C GLU A 37 8.49 9.94 -1.84
N LEU A 38 9.12 8.81 -1.51
CA LEU A 38 10.18 8.74 -0.50
C LEU A 38 11.43 9.54 -0.89
N LEU A 39 11.70 9.75 -2.19
CA LEU A 39 12.78 10.63 -2.65
C LEU A 39 12.52 12.10 -2.31
N HIS A 40 11.26 12.52 -2.27
CA HIS A 40 10.85 13.90 -2.00
C HIS A 40 10.76 14.21 -0.49
N VAL A 41 10.75 13.20 0.38
CA VAL A 41 10.71 13.39 1.84
C VAL A 41 12.09 13.83 2.36
N LYS A 42 12.22 15.12 2.73
CA LYS A 42 13.48 15.69 3.26
C LYS A 42 14.06 14.92 4.45
N ALA A 43 13.21 14.39 5.33
CA ALA A 43 13.64 13.59 6.48
C ALA A 43 14.34 12.28 6.06
N LEU A 44 14.05 11.75 4.86
CA LEU A 44 14.63 10.51 4.34
C LEU A 44 15.78 10.77 3.34
N SER A 45 16.10 12.04 3.05
CA SER A 45 17.08 12.42 2.02
C SER A 45 18.47 11.82 2.25
N HIS A 46 18.87 11.64 3.51
CA HIS A 46 20.16 11.08 3.92
C HIS A 46 20.24 9.55 3.84
N LEU A 47 19.12 8.86 3.58
CA LEU A 47 19.09 7.41 3.44
C LEU A 47 19.55 6.99 2.04
N SER A 48 20.22 5.83 1.96
CA SER A 48 20.68 5.26 0.69
C SER A 48 19.51 4.83 -0.19
N THR A 49 19.76 4.75 -1.49
CA THR A 49 18.80 4.27 -2.49
C THR A 49 18.25 2.88 -2.15
N MET A 50 19.10 1.99 -1.63
CA MET A 50 18.70 0.64 -1.23
C MET A 50 17.74 0.68 -0.04
N VAL A 51 18.04 1.51 0.97
CA VAL A 51 17.16 1.68 2.14
C VAL A 51 15.81 2.26 1.76
N LYS A 52 15.77 3.23 0.84
CA LYS A 52 14.52 3.80 0.33
C LYS A 52 13.67 2.78 -0.44
N ARG A 53 14.31 1.88 -1.20
CA ARG A 53 13.61 0.77 -1.89
C ARG A 53 13.03 -0.24 -0.91
N GLU A 54 13.81 -0.65 0.09
CA GLU A 54 13.31 -1.53 1.15
C GLU A 54 12.15 -0.87 1.90
N LEU A 55 12.27 0.41 2.25
CA LEU A 55 11.20 1.20 2.86
C LEU A 55 9.93 1.25 2.00
N ALA A 56 10.04 1.37 0.68
CA ALA A 56 8.89 1.33 -0.21
C ALA A 56 8.11 0.01 -0.15
N THR A 57 8.75 -1.10 0.24
CA THR A 57 8.08 -2.41 0.39
C THR A 57 7.43 -2.61 1.75
N VAL A 58 7.87 -1.88 2.79
CA VAL A 58 7.41 -2.07 4.18
C VAL A 58 6.58 -0.91 4.74
N ILE A 59 6.70 0.29 4.17
CA ILE A 59 5.91 1.45 4.62
C ILE A 59 4.45 1.18 4.33
N GLY A 60 3.64 1.01 5.37
CA GLY A 60 2.19 1.09 5.31
C GLY A 60 1.75 2.55 5.50
N PHE A 61 0.80 3.01 4.69
CA PHE A 61 0.17 4.31 4.93
C PHE A 61 -0.90 4.14 6.01
N GLU A 62 -0.70 4.73 7.18
CA GLU A 62 -1.79 4.93 8.14
C GLU A 62 -2.42 6.29 7.89
N HIS A 63 -3.60 6.29 7.27
CA HIS A 63 -4.38 7.51 7.07
C HIS A 63 -5.20 7.80 8.34
N HIS A 64 -4.64 8.61 9.24
CA HIS A 64 -5.40 9.12 10.37
C HIS A 64 -6.38 10.20 9.86
N ILE A 65 -7.64 9.82 9.61
CA ILE A 65 -8.72 10.77 9.25
C ILE A 65 -8.97 11.81 10.35
N ASN A 66 -8.45 11.61 11.56
CA ASN A 66 -8.57 12.54 12.68
C ASN A 66 -7.18 12.94 13.22
N ALA A 67 -6.54 13.91 12.57
CA ALA A 67 -5.39 14.64 13.12
C ALA A 67 -5.87 15.54 14.28
N GLY A 68 -6.14 14.95 15.44
CA GLY A 68 -6.59 15.71 16.61
C GLY A 68 -7.36 14.89 17.62
N ARG A 69 -6.74 13.88 18.25
CA ARG A 69 -7.13 13.52 19.61
C ARG A 69 -5.98 13.91 20.54
N HIS A 70 -5.96 15.21 20.81
CA HIS A 70 -5.15 15.79 21.87
C HIS A 70 -5.58 15.12 23.19
N SER A 71 -4.56 14.74 23.96
CA SER A 71 -4.53 14.36 25.37
C SER A 71 -5.69 14.84 26.24
#